data_AF-A0A6V7U515-F1
#
_entry.id   AF-A0A6V7U515-F1
#
_cell.length_a   1.000
_cell.length_b   1.000
_cell.length_c   1.000
_cell.angle_alpha   90.00
_cell.angle_beta   90.00
_cell.angle_gamma   90.00
#
_symmetry.space_group_name_H-M   'P 1'
#
loop_
_entity.id
_entity.type
_entity.pdbx_description
1 polymer ?
#
loop_
_entity_poly.entity_id
_entity_poly.type
_entity_poly.pdbx_seq_one_letter_code
_entity_poly.pdbx_strand_id
1 'polypeptide(L)'
;MEGGGMDQACECLAERGSALLIDFAPLRFRPVTLPSNALFAVIHSGKECNKGADSQYNQRVVECRLAAQMIAKSAGLDKFEEFREKFRSIFSIRTLRDIAELVDRVERPGEMMELVQHLKSKNPEGIFTRKEICEFLGCSDEDLAKYSLNSNTQDMQTFSLGKRAEHVYSEAARVLEFERICKSQDKDTLGKLAELMNASHKSCANLFECSCPELDATVQKCLNSGCLAARLTGAGWGGCVVALVDKANKKAVKESGLNVIFWSEPCEGIEAFSFEEFKKK
;
A
#
# COMPACT_ATOMS: atom_id res chain seq x y z
N MET A 1 -2.80 7.57 15.35
CA MET A 1 -2.24 7.06 14.09
C MET A 1 -3.40 6.66 13.20
N GLU A 2 -3.49 7.19 11.98
CA GLU A 2 -4.62 6.92 11.07
C GLU A 2 -4.27 5.75 10.13
N GLY A 3 -4.18 4.53 10.69
CA GLY A 3 -3.86 3.32 9.94
C GLY A 3 -5.06 2.72 9.19
N GLY A 4 -4.77 1.81 8.26
CA GLY A 4 -5.79 0.94 7.65
C GLY A 4 -6.19 -0.25 8.54
N GLY A 5 -7.02 -1.14 8.02
CA GLY A 5 -7.49 -2.35 8.73
C GLY A 5 -6.81 -3.66 8.32
N MET A 6 -5.73 -3.61 7.53
CA MET A 6 -5.08 -4.79 6.96
C MET A 6 -4.47 -5.70 8.03
N ASP A 7 -3.72 -5.14 8.98
CA ASP A 7 -2.98 -5.91 9.98
C ASP A 7 -3.96 -6.72 10.85
N GLN A 8 -5.02 -6.07 11.35
CA GLN A 8 -6.07 -6.67 12.16
C GLN A 8 -6.91 -7.68 11.37
N ALA A 9 -7.23 -7.38 10.11
CA ALA A 9 -7.96 -8.31 9.25
C ALA A 9 -7.15 -9.57 8.98
N CYS A 10 -5.85 -9.44 8.72
CA CYS A 10 -4.96 -10.57 8.51
C CYS A 10 -4.86 -11.45 9.77
N GLU A 11 -4.66 -10.84 10.95
CA GLU A 11 -4.59 -11.56 12.22
C GLU A 11 -5.86 -12.36 12.51
N CYS A 12 -7.05 -11.82 12.21
CA CYS A 12 -8.32 -12.49 12.51
C CYS A 12 -8.77 -13.49 11.44
N LEU A 13 -8.43 -13.27 10.16
CA LEU A 13 -9.03 -13.99 9.03
C LEU A 13 -8.07 -14.98 8.36
N ALA A 14 -6.81 -15.04 8.78
CA ALA A 14 -5.82 -15.90 8.13
C ALA A 14 -6.17 -17.39 8.23
N GLU A 15 -6.05 -18.08 7.10
CA GLU A 15 -6.28 -19.50 6.97
C GLU A 15 -4.98 -20.21 6.59
N ARG A 16 -4.58 -21.21 7.40
CA ARG A 16 -3.34 -21.96 7.22
C ARG A 16 -3.21 -22.49 5.78
N GLY A 17 -2.05 -22.23 5.17
CA GLY A 17 -1.74 -22.67 3.81
C GLY A 17 -2.21 -21.73 2.70
N SER A 18 -2.87 -20.62 3.01
CA SER A 18 -3.28 -19.62 2.01
C SER A 18 -2.91 -18.20 2.42
N ALA A 19 -2.48 -17.38 1.45
CA ALA A 19 -2.45 -15.93 1.64
C ALA A 19 -3.88 -15.38 1.52
N LEU A 20 -4.09 -14.11 1.86
CA LEU A 20 -5.40 -13.46 1.76
C LEU A 20 -5.37 -12.29 0.79
N LEU A 21 -6.39 -12.17 -0.07
CA LEU A 21 -6.78 -10.89 -0.61
C LEU A 21 -7.91 -10.32 0.25
N ILE A 22 -7.73 -9.10 0.75
CA ILE A 22 -8.67 -8.43 1.65
C ILE A 22 -9.19 -7.17 0.96
N ASP A 23 -10.51 -7.08 0.86
CA ASP A 23 -11.24 -5.90 0.41
C ASP A 23 -11.88 -5.19 1.61
N PHE A 24 -11.89 -3.86 1.58
CA PHE A 24 -12.51 -3.04 2.63
C PHE A 24 -13.85 -2.45 2.16
N ALA A 25 -14.67 -1.94 3.08
CA ALA A 25 -15.92 -1.21 2.78
C ALA A 25 -16.86 -1.89 1.74
N PRO A 26 -17.51 -3.02 2.06
CA PRO A 26 -17.44 -3.76 3.33
C PRO A 26 -16.21 -4.68 3.41
N LEU A 27 -15.84 -5.10 4.63
CA LEU A 27 -14.77 -6.07 4.82
C LEU A 27 -15.14 -7.40 4.16
N ARG A 28 -14.34 -7.82 3.18
CA ARG A 28 -14.42 -9.13 2.51
C ARG A 28 -13.02 -9.69 2.38
N PHE A 29 -12.91 -11.00 2.31
CA PHE A 29 -11.62 -11.66 2.11
C PHE A 29 -11.80 -12.89 1.24
N ARG A 30 -10.71 -13.30 0.60
CA ARG A 30 -10.65 -14.53 -0.17
C ARG A 30 -9.25 -15.13 -0.12
N PRO A 31 -9.15 -16.47 0.01
CA PRO A 31 -7.86 -17.13 0.02
C PRO A 31 -7.17 -17.03 -1.34
N VAL A 32 -5.85 -16.91 -1.31
CA VAL A 32 -4.96 -16.88 -2.47
C VAL A 32 -3.94 -17.99 -2.29
N THR A 33 -4.05 -19.02 -3.13
CA THR A 33 -3.08 -20.12 -3.17
C THR A 33 -1.80 -19.63 -3.84
N LEU A 34 -0.70 -19.65 -3.09
CA LEU A 34 0.62 -19.31 -3.61
C LEU A 34 1.20 -20.49 -4.40
N PRO A 35 2.15 -20.25 -5.32
CA PRO A 35 2.88 -21.33 -5.99
C PRO A 35 3.55 -22.25 -4.97
N SER A 36 3.51 -23.56 -5.20
CA SER A 36 4.02 -24.55 -4.23
C SER A 36 5.52 -24.42 -3.94
N ASN A 37 6.29 -23.90 -4.92
CA ASN A 37 7.71 -23.60 -4.81
C ASN A 37 8.01 -22.18 -4.30
N ALA A 38 7.00 -21.35 -4.01
CA ALA A 38 7.20 -20.05 -3.38
C ALA A 38 7.54 -20.21 -1.90
N LEU A 39 8.57 -19.49 -1.46
CA LEU A 39 8.96 -19.39 -0.06
C LEU A 39 9.32 -17.94 0.25
N PHE A 40 8.90 -17.45 1.41
CA PHE A 40 9.22 -16.09 1.82
C PHE A 40 10.28 -16.09 2.93
N ALA A 41 11.34 -15.31 2.73
CA ALA A 41 12.30 -14.97 3.78
C ALA A 41 11.96 -13.60 4.33
N VAL A 42 11.98 -13.45 5.66
CA VAL A 42 11.87 -12.14 6.31
C VAL A 42 13.24 -11.75 6.84
N ILE A 43 13.64 -10.51 6.59
CA ILE A 43 14.93 -9.94 6.98
C ILE A 43 14.66 -8.58 7.63
N HIS A 44 15.20 -8.35 8.82
CA HIS A 44 15.12 -7.02 9.44
C HIS A 44 16.22 -6.12 8.88
N SER A 45 15.91 -4.88 8.54
CA SER A 45 16.88 -3.92 7.95
C SER A 45 17.96 -3.45 8.92
N GLY A 46 17.76 -3.72 10.21
CA GLY A 46 18.59 -3.20 11.30
C GLY A 46 18.16 -1.81 11.79
N LYS A 47 17.16 -1.20 11.15
CA LYS A 47 16.59 0.09 11.54
C LYS A 47 15.20 -0.07 12.11
N GLU A 48 15.02 0.36 13.35
CA GLU A 48 13.71 0.47 13.96
C GLU A 48 12.95 1.70 13.44
N CYS A 49 11.63 1.59 13.34
CA CYS A 49 10.76 2.72 13.03
C CYS A 49 9.51 2.64 13.91
N ASN A 50 9.30 3.68 14.73
CA ASN A 50 8.10 3.79 15.54
C ASN A 50 7.04 4.60 14.79
N LYS A 51 6.09 3.88 14.17
CA LYS A 51 5.00 4.46 13.38
C LYS A 51 4.15 5.50 14.14
N GLY A 52 4.09 5.41 15.48
CA GLY A 52 3.29 6.30 16.32
C GLY A 52 4.02 7.55 16.81
N ALA A 53 5.35 7.59 16.71
CA ALA A 53 6.17 8.69 17.21
C ALA A 53 6.30 9.82 16.17
N ASP A 54 6.38 9.47 14.88
CA ASP A 54 6.64 10.44 13.81
C ASP A 54 5.40 10.73 12.96
N SER A 55 5.37 11.93 12.36
CA SER A 55 4.26 12.36 11.51
C SER A 55 4.30 11.75 10.11
N GLN A 56 5.41 11.15 9.67
CA GLN A 56 5.64 10.67 8.30
C GLN A 56 4.51 9.79 7.76
N TYR A 57 4.01 8.86 8.58
CA TYR A 57 2.88 7.99 8.19
C TYR A 57 1.61 8.82 7.92
N ASN A 58 1.26 9.70 8.84
CA ASN A 58 0.07 10.55 8.72
C ASN A 58 0.21 11.60 7.60
N GLN A 59 1.43 12.06 7.29
CA GLN A 59 1.69 12.92 6.13
C GLN A 59 1.24 12.21 4.83
N ARG A 60 1.60 10.93 4.66
CA ARG A 60 1.17 10.14 3.48
C ARG A 60 -0.34 9.97 3.41
N VAL A 61 -0.99 9.74 4.55
CA VAL A 61 -2.46 9.67 4.63
C VAL A 61 -3.11 10.98 4.16
N VAL A 62 -2.60 12.11 4.64
CA VAL A 62 -3.09 13.44 4.26
C VAL A 62 -2.84 13.73 2.79
N GLU A 63 -1.64 13.44 2.28
CA GLU A 63 -1.32 13.61 0.86
C GLU A 63 -2.27 12.77 -0.03
N CYS A 64 -2.55 11.51 0.33
CA CYS A 64 -3.50 10.68 -0.43
C CYS A 64 -4.94 11.25 -0.39
N ARG A 65 -5.38 11.72 0.78
CA ARG A 65 -6.70 12.34 0.96
C ARG A 65 -6.84 13.60 0.11
N LEU A 66 -5.85 14.50 0.16
CA LEU A 66 -5.84 15.72 -0.63
C LEU A 66 -5.75 15.43 -2.13
N ALA A 67 -4.97 14.42 -2.53
CA ALA A 67 -4.91 13.97 -3.91
C ALA A 67 -6.30 13.51 -4.40
N ALA A 68 -7.03 12.72 -3.61
CA ALA A 68 -8.37 12.28 -3.94
C ALA A 68 -9.35 13.47 -4.11
N GLN A 69 -9.32 14.42 -3.18
CA GLN A 69 -10.14 15.64 -3.24
C GLN A 69 -9.83 16.46 -4.50
N MET A 70 -8.55 16.72 -4.78
CA MET A 70 -8.14 17.49 -5.96
C MET A 70 -8.42 16.74 -7.27
N ILE A 71 -8.30 15.41 -7.30
CA ILE A 71 -8.69 14.61 -8.47
C ILE A 71 -10.20 14.77 -8.72
N ALA A 72 -11.04 14.65 -7.68
CA ALA A 72 -12.47 14.84 -7.83
C ALA A 72 -12.82 16.20 -8.43
N LYS A 73 -12.19 17.28 -7.93
CA LYS A 73 -12.43 18.64 -8.44
C LYS A 73 -11.90 18.82 -9.86
N SER A 74 -10.67 18.40 -10.10
CA SER A 74 -9.96 18.63 -11.38
C SER A 74 -10.65 17.90 -12.52
N ALA A 75 -11.07 16.65 -12.29
CA ALA A 75 -11.82 15.86 -13.27
C ALA A 75 -13.31 16.24 -13.35
N GLY A 76 -13.79 17.19 -12.53
CA GLY A 76 -15.18 17.62 -12.50
C GLY A 76 -16.15 16.56 -11.98
N LEU A 77 -15.66 15.59 -11.19
CA LEU A 77 -16.48 14.54 -10.59
C LEU A 77 -17.48 15.12 -9.57
N ASP A 78 -17.16 16.25 -8.94
CA ASP A 78 -18.03 16.98 -8.02
C ASP A 78 -19.31 17.54 -8.66
N LYS A 79 -19.41 17.49 -9.99
CA LYS A 79 -20.58 17.96 -10.76
C LYS A 79 -21.61 16.86 -11.02
N PHE A 80 -21.25 15.60 -10.83
CA PHE A 80 -22.12 14.45 -11.07
C PHE A 80 -23.15 14.28 -9.94
N GLU A 81 -24.29 13.68 -10.23
CA GLU A 81 -25.35 13.45 -9.24
C GLU A 81 -24.91 12.40 -8.22
N GLU A 82 -24.26 11.33 -8.69
CA GLU A 82 -23.69 10.24 -7.91
C GLU A 82 -22.68 10.73 -6.87
N PHE A 83 -21.96 11.81 -7.20
CA PHE A 83 -21.09 12.48 -6.23
C PHE A 83 -21.92 13.07 -5.08
N ARG A 84 -23.01 13.77 -5.37
CA ARG A 84 -23.86 14.42 -4.34
C ARG A 84 -24.60 13.41 -3.48
N GLU A 85 -24.96 12.25 -4.05
CA GLU A 85 -25.56 11.14 -3.32
C GLU A 85 -24.58 10.53 -2.30
N LYS A 86 -23.31 10.33 -2.71
CA LYS A 86 -22.30 9.68 -1.89
C LYS A 86 -21.58 10.65 -0.94
N PHE A 87 -21.31 11.87 -1.39
CA PHE A 87 -20.49 12.86 -0.69
C PHE A 87 -21.27 14.16 -0.51
N ARG A 88 -21.40 14.60 0.75
CA ARG A 88 -22.03 15.90 1.07
C ARG A 88 -21.19 17.09 0.59
N SER A 89 -19.88 16.91 0.54
CA SER A 89 -18.92 17.93 0.10
C SER A 89 -17.63 17.25 -0.34
N ILE A 90 -16.76 17.99 -1.02
CA ILE A 90 -15.43 17.50 -1.42
C ILE A 90 -14.61 17.01 -0.23
N PHE A 91 -14.75 17.66 0.93
CA PHE A 91 -14.09 17.28 2.18
C PHE A 91 -14.57 15.95 2.77
N SER A 92 -15.70 15.43 2.28
CA SER A 92 -16.20 14.10 2.67
C SER A 92 -15.39 12.97 2.02
N ILE A 93 -14.63 13.26 0.96
CA ILE A 93 -13.72 12.28 0.34
C ILE A 93 -12.54 12.04 1.29
N ARG A 94 -12.29 10.76 1.59
CA ARG A 94 -11.25 10.36 2.54
C ARG A 94 -10.12 9.58 1.90
N THR A 95 -10.38 8.86 0.81
CA THR A 95 -9.45 7.91 0.21
C THR A 95 -9.40 8.05 -1.31
N LEU A 96 -8.32 7.58 -1.93
CA LEU A 96 -8.25 7.48 -3.40
C LEU A 96 -9.20 6.41 -3.95
N ARG A 97 -9.56 5.42 -3.14
CA ARG A 97 -10.59 4.43 -3.51
C ARG A 97 -11.98 5.05 -3.66
N ASP A 98 -12.31 6.06 -2.85
CA ASP A 98 -13.58 6.79 -2.99
C ASP A 98 -13.78 7.32 -4.41
N ILE A 99 -12.67 7.75 -5.04
CA ILE A 99 -12.64 8.23 -6.43
C ILE A 99 -12.77 7.08 -7.41
N ALA A 100 -12.03 5.98 -7.22
CA ALA A 100 -12.15 4.80 -8.08
C ALA A 100 -13.61 4.30 -8.16
N GLU A 101 -14.26 4.14 -7.00
CA GLU A 101 -15.65 3.71 -6.92
C GLU A 101 -16.63 4.72 -7.54
N LEU A 102 -16.31 6.01 -7.48
CA LEU A 102 -17.14 7.03 -8.11
C LEU A 102 -17.01 6.98 -9.64
N VAL A 103 -15.79 6.83 -10.15
CA VAL A 103 -15.48 6.71 -11.58
C VAL A 103 -16.19 5.52 -12.20
N ASP A 104 -16.16 4.37 -11.51
CA ASP A 104 -16.88 3.16 -11.92
C ASP A 104 -18.39 3.40 -12.01
N ARG A 105 -18.96 4.17 -11.08
CA ARG A 105 -20.41 4.47 -11.03
C ARG A 105 -20.87 5.42 -12.12
N VAL A 106 -20.07 6.43 -12.44
CA VAL A 106 -20.42 7.41 -13.49
C VAL A 106 -20.10 6.89 -14.90
N GLU A 107 -19.80 5.59 -15.03
CA GLU A 107 -19.44 4.88 -16.27
C GLU A 107 -18.43 5.65 -17.12
N ARG A 108 -17.51 6.38 -16.48
CA ARG A 108 -16.53 7.18 -17.21
C ARG A 108 -15.35 6.29 -17.56
N PRO A 109 -15.13 5.97 -18.84
CA PRO A 109 -13.95 5.22 -19.25
C PRO A 109 -12.76 6.15 -19.10
N GLY A 110 -12.02 5.96 -18.03
CA GLY A 110 -10.74 6.59 -17.80
C GLY A 110 -9.96 5.73 -16.83
N GLU A 111 -8.77 5.29 -17.23
CA GLU A 111 -7.89 4.59 -16.30
C GLU A 111 -7.57 5.55 -15.15
N MET A 112 -7.58 5.08 -13.90
CA MET A 112 -7.26 5.93 -12.74
C MET A 112 -5.95 6.72 -12.92
N MET A 113 -5.04 6.19 -13.72
CA MET A 113 -3.81 6.83 -14.15
C MET A 113 -4.02 8.10 -14.97
N GLU A 114 -5.02 8.16 -15.85
CA GLU A 114 -5.38 9.37 -16.61
C GLU A 114 -5.84 10.49 -15.67
N LEU A 115 -6.59 10.16 -14.62
CA LEU A 115 -7.01 11.13 -13.60
C LEU A 115 -5.80 11.67 -12.82
N VAL A 116 -4.81 10.82 -12.55
CA VAL A 116 -3.53 11.26 -11.98
C VAL A 116 -2.78 12.17 -12.97
N GLN A 117 -2.78 11.85 -14.27
CA GLN A 117 -2.17 12.73 -15.28
C GLN A 117 -2.88 14.07 -15.37
N HIS A 118 -4.20 14.12 -15.20
CA HIS A 118 -4.93 15.39 -15.17
C HIS A 118 -4.55 16.25 -13.96
N LEU A 119 -4.32 15.64 -12.80
CA LEU A 119 -3.76 16.35 -11.64
C LEU A 119 -2.35 16.88 -11.95
N LYS A 120 -1.48 16.03 -12.52
CA LYS A 120 -0.10 16.40 -12.91
C LYS A 120 -0.06 17.44 -14.03
N SER A 121 -1.09 17.55 -14.87
CA SER A 121 -1.13 18.61 -15.88
C SER A 121 -1.30 20.00 -15.26
N LYS A 122 -1.71 20.10 -13.98
CA LYS A 122 -1.78 21.37 -13.24
C LYS A 122 -0.45 21.74 -12.59
N ASN A 123 0.33 20.73 -12.21
CA ASN A 123 1.70 20.87 -11.73
C ASN A 123 2.49 19.61 -12.13
N PRO A 124 3.44 19.69 -13.08
CA PRO A 124 4.14 18.51 -13.61
C PRO A 124 4.88 17.69 -12.55
N GLU A 125 5.35 18.33 -11.48
CA GLU A 125 6.01 17.64 -10.35
C GLU A 125 4.98 16.94 -9.44
N GLY A 126 3.70 17.32 -9.55
CA GLY A 126 2.62 16.83 -8.71
C GLY A 126 2.76 17.25 -7.25
N ILE A 127 3.53 18.30 -6.98
CA ILE A 127 3.77 18.88 -5.65
C ILE A 127 3.00 20.18 -5.54
N PHE A 128 2.17 20.32 -4.51
CA PHE A 128 1.32 21.49 -4.31
C PHE A 128 1.61 22.11 -2.95
N THR A 129 1.61 23.44 -2.89
CA THR A 129 1.61 24.19 -1.65
C THR A 129 0.22 24.19 -1.02
N ARG A 130 0.16 24.36 0.30
CA ARG A 130 -1.11 24.50 1.03
C ARG A 130 -2.01 25.59 0.44
N LYS A 131 -1.42 26.72 0.06
CA LYS A 131 -2.11 27.84 -0.58
C LYS A 131 -2.72 27.44 -1.93
N GLU A 132 -1.95 26.80 -2.80
CA GLU A 132 -2.45 26.32 -4.09
C GLU A 132 -3.60 25.32 -3.93
N ILE A 133 -3.54 24.45 -2.91
CA ILE A 133 -4.63 23.52 -2.60
C ILE A 133 -5.90 24.28 -2.18
N CYS A 134 -5.78 25.25 -1.28
CA CYS A 134 -6.92 26.08 -0.86
C CYS A 134 -7.54 26.83 -2.04
N GLU A 135 -6.73 27.46 -2.88
CA GLU A 135 -7.18 28.16 -4.09
C GLU A 135 -7.88 27.21 -5.06
N PHE A 136 -7.32 26.01 -5.27
CA PHE A 136 -7.86 25.02 -6.18
C PHE A 136 -9.20 24.44 -5.70
N LEU A 137 -9.31 24.15 -4.40
CA LEU A 137 -10.53 23.63 -3.80
C LEU A 137 -11.56 24.73 -3.51
N GLY A 138 -11.16 26.01 -3.56
CA GLY A 138 -12.02 27.15 -3.25
C GLY A 138 -12.40 27.22 -1.77
N CYS A 139 -11.46 26.95 -0.87
CA CYS A 139 -11.70 26.92 0.58
C CYS A 139 -10.74 27.82 1.36
N SER A 140 -11.08 28.10 2.62
CA SER A 140 -10.15 28.75 3.55
C SER A 140 -9.08 27.76 4.03
N ASP A 141 -7.99 28.32 4.55
CA ASP A 141 -6.95 27.54 5.21
C ASP A 141 -7.47 26.81 6.46
N GLU A 142 -8.38 27.46 7.19
CA GLU A 142 -9.05 26.94 8.38
C GLU A 142 -9.91 25.72 8.05
N ASP A 143 -10.64 25.76 6.93
CA ASP A 143 -11.43 24.62 6.46
C ASP A 143 -10.52 23.47 6.04
N LEU A 144 -9.45 23.75 5.30
CA LEU A 144 -8.48 22.71 4.90
C LEU A 144 -7.86 22.03 6.14
N ALA A 145 -7.41 22.83 7.11
CA ALA A 145 -6.84 22.38 8.37
C ALA A 145 -7.78 21.48 9.17
N LYS A 146 -9.05 21.90 9.25
CA LYS A 146 -10.09 21.23 10.02
C LYS A 146 -10.55 19.93 9.38
N TYR A 147 -10.74 19.93 8.06
CA TYR A 147 -11.41 18.82 7.38
C TYR A 147 -10.46 17.86 6.68
N SER A 148 -9.26 18.28 6.29
CA SER A 148 -8.35 17.46 5.49
C SER A 148 -7.02 17.13 6.17
N LEU A 149 -6.56 17.93 7.13
CA LEU A 149 -5.32 17.68 7.89
C LEU A 149 -5.60 16.92 9.20
N ASN A 150 -4.59 16.23 9.71
CA ASN A 150 -4.58 15.60 11.02
C ASN A 150 -3.87 16.49 12.05
N SER A 151 -4.01 16.22 13.35
CA SER A 151 -3.41 17.03 14.43
C SER A 151 -1.88 17.17 14.31
N ASN A 152 -1.18 16.12 13.88
CA ASN A 152 0.29 16.12 13.70
C ASN A 152 0.75 16.44 12.27
N THR A 153 -0.13 16.99 11.43
CA THR A 153 0.19 17.43 10.06
C THR A 153 -0.24 18.88 9.82
N GLN A 154 -0.60 19.61 10.87
CA GLN A 154 -1.11 20.99 10.78
C GLN A 154 -0.06 21.97 10.24
N ASP A 155 1.23 21.68 10.40
CA ASP A 155 2.31 22.57 9.95
C ASP A 155 2.75 22.30 8.50
N MET A 156 2.19 21.28 7.83
CA MET A 156 2.56 20.94 6.45
C MET A 156 2.26 22.11 5.50
N GLN A 157 3.25 22.47 4.68
CA GLN A 157 3.16 23.54 3.69
C GLN A 157 3.19 23.03 2.25
N THR A 158 3.75 21.84 2.02
CA THR A 158 3.88 21.21 0.70
C THR A 158 3.40 19.77 0.75
N PHE A 159 2.83 19.30 -0.35
CA PHE A 159 2.20 18.00 -0.46
C PHE A 159 2.53 17.37 -1.81
N SER A 160 3.15 16.19 -1.81
CA SER A 160 3.33 15.42 -3.04
C SER A 160 2.03 14.66 -3.31
N LEU A 161 1.18 15.15 -4.19
CA LEU A 161 -0.14 14.53 -4.45
C LEU A 161 -0.06 13.57 -5.64
N GLY A 162 0.62 13.99 -6.71
CA GLY A 162 0.72 13.20 -7.95
C GLY A 162 1.42 11.87 -7.73
N LYS A 163 2.59 11.87 -7.07
CA LYS A 163 3.34 10.64 -6.79
C LYS A 163 2.58 9.66 -5.89
N ARG A 164 1.84 10.17 -4.90
CA ARG A 164 1.10 9.33 -3.95
C ARG A 164 -0.10 8.67 -4.60
N ALA A 165 -0.84 9.42 -5.42
CA ALA A 165 -1.93 8.86 -6.20
C ALA A 165 -1.45 7.80 -7.19
N GLU A 166 -0.35 8.08 -7.90
CA GLU A 166 0.29 7.11 -8.80
C GLU A 166 0.75 5.83 -8.09
N HIS A 167 1.39 5.98 -6.93
CA HIS A 167 1.75 4.84 -6.11
C HIS A 167 0.53 3.99 -5.74
N VAL A 168 -0.50 4.61 -5.17
CA VAL A 168 -1.67 3.89 -4.64
C VAL A 168 -2.43 3.15 -5.74
N TYR A 169 -2.72 3.79 -6.88
CA TYR A 169 -3.43 3.11 -7.97
C TYR A 169 -2.58 2.02 -8.63
N SER A 170 -1.28 2.27 -8.84
CA SER A 170 -0.41 1.24 -9.41
C SER A 170 -0.17 0.07 -8.45
N GLU A 171 -0.13 0.30 -7.13
CA GLU A 171 -0.01 -0.77 -6.13
C GLU A 171 -1.30 -1.59 -6.05
N ALA A 172 -2.47 -0.96 -6.10
CA ALA A 172 -3.75 -1.68 -6.17
C ALA A 172 -3.83 -2.57 -7.43
N ALA A 173 -3.38 -2.07 -8.59
CA ALA A 173 -3.30 -2.86 -9.81
C ALA A 173 -2.33 -4.05 -9.67
N ARG A 174 -1.15 -3.84 -9.04
CA ARG A 174 -0.19 -4.93 -8.77
C ARG A 174 -0.79 -6.02 -7.87
N VAL A 175 -1.62 -5.66 -6.89
CA VAL A 175 -2.29 -6.63 -6.00
C VAL A 175 -3.26 -7.52 -6.79
N LEU A 176 -4.09 -6.93 -7.65
CA LEU A 176 -5.02 -7.69 -8.49
C LEU A 176 -4.28 -8.58 -9.49
N GLU A 177 -3.20 -8.07 -10.08
CA GLU A 177 -2.39 -8.85 -11.01
C GLU A 177 -1.64 -10.00 -10.32
N PHE A 178 -1.12 -9.78 -9.10
CA PHE A 178 -0.49 -10.82 -8.29
C PHE A 178 -1.47 -11.98 -8.05
N GLU A 179 -2.69 -11.65 -7.67
CA GLU A 179 -3.73 -12.63 -7.40
C GLU A 179 -4.18 -13.35 -8.68
N ARG A 180 -4.30 -12.65 -9.82
CA ARG A 180 -4.58 -13.25 -11.13
C ARG A 180 -3.50 -14.24 -11.54
N ILE A 181 -2.23 -13.88 -11.36
CA ILE A 181 -1.08 -14.75 -11.66
C ILE A 181 -1.12 -16.00 -10.79
N CYS A 182 -1.34 -15.87 -9.48
CA CYS A 182 -1.48 -17.01 -8.56
C CYS A 182 -2.59 -17.98 -8.98
N LYS A 183 -3.73 -17.47 -9.48
CA LYS A 183 -4.83 -18.30 -9.98
C LYS A 183 -4.51 -19.01 -11.29
N SER A 184 -3.78 -18.37 -12.21
CA SER A 184 -3.49 -18.92 -13.53
C SER A 184 -2.50 -20.10 -13.50
N GLN A 185 -1.58 -20.12 -12.52
CA GLN A 185 -0.51 -21.13 -12.40
C GLN A 185 0.26 -21.39 -13.71
N ASP A 186 0.58 -20.33 -14.44
CA ASP A 186 1.40 -20.38 -15.65
C ASP A 186 2.81 -20.95 -15.39
N LYS A 187 3.49 -21.40 -16.47
CA LYS A 187 4.86 -21.97 -16.43
C LYS A 187 5.91 -21.10 -15.73
N ASP A 188 5.74 -19.79 -15.69
CA ASP A 188 6.64 -18.84 -15.01
C ASP A 188 5.89 -17.98 -13.99
N THR A 189 5.08 -18.62 -13.16
CA THR A 189 4.32 -17.90 -12.11
C THR A 189 5.28 -17.17 -11.15
N LEU A 190 6.34 -17.83 -10.71
CA LEU A 190 7.25 -17.28 -9.69
C LEU A 190 8.05 -16.06 -10.20
N GLY A 191 8.50 -16.08 -11.46
CA GLY A 191 9.17 -14.95 -12.10
C GLY A 191 8.26 -13.73 -12.22
N LYS A 192 7.02 -13.91 -12.68
CA LYS A 192 6.03 -12.82 -12.77
C LYS A 192 5.70 -12.22 -11.40
N LEU A 193 5.53 -13.04 -10.36
CA LEU A 193 5.32 -12.52 -9.00
C LEU A 193 6.54 -11.73 -8.49
N ALA A 194 7.76 -12.18 -8.83
CA ALA A 194 8.99 -11.49 -8.48
C ALA A 194 9.07 -10.09 -9.13
N GLU A 195 8.68 -9.95 -10.39
CA GLU A 195 8.60 -8.66 -11.09
C GLU A 195 7.67 -7.69 -10.36
N LEU A 196 6.48 -8.14 -9.97
CA LEU A 196 5.51 -7.31 -9.23
C LEU A 196 6.05 -6.86 -7.87
N MET A 197 6.70 -7.75 -7.12
CA MET A 197 7.27 -7.42 -5.81
C MET A 197 8.40 -6.39 -5.93
N ASN A 198 9.30 -6.56 -6.91
CA ASN A 198 10.38 -5.60 -7.17
C ASN A 198 9.83 -4.25 -7.66
N ALA A 199 8.80 -4.25 -8.50
CA ALA A 199 8.13 -3.04 -8.95
C ALA A 199 7.44 -2.30 -7.79
N SER A 200 6.80 -3.05 -6.88
CA SER A 200 6.22 -2.51 -5.66
C SER A 200 7.27 -1.83 -4.78
N HIS A 201 8.43 -2.47 -4.53
CA HIS A 201 9.50 -1.82 -3.76
C HIS A 201 9.99 -0.51 -4.39
N LYS A 202 10.23 -0.50 -5.71
CA LYS A 202 10.62 0.71 -6.44
C LYS A 202 9.57 1.81 -6.31
N SER A 203 8.29 1.45 -6.35
CA SER A 203 7.18 2.39 -6.16
C SER A 203 7.16 2.94 -4.72
N CYS A 204 7.33 2.10 -3.70
CA CYS A 204 7.44 2.53 -2.31
C CYS A 204 8.63 3.48 -2.09
N ALA A 205 9.78 3.21 -2.71
CA ALA A 205 10.97 4.05 -2.60
C ALA A 205 10.81 5.40 -3.33
N ASN A 206 10.38 5.38 -4.60
CA ASN A 206 10.46 6.56 -5.47
C ASN A 206 9.16 7.39 -5.52
N LEU A 207 8.00 6.73 -5.42
CA LEU A 207 6.69 7.37 -5.54
C LEU A 207 6.05 7.58 -4.17
N PHE A 208 6.11 6.60 -3.28
CA PHE A 208 5.57 6.77 -1.93
C PHE A 208 6.59 7.31 -0.93
N GLU A 209 7.87 7.29 -1.26
CA GLU A 209 8.96 7.81 -0.42
C GLU A 209 8.84 7.31 1.03
N CYS A 210 8.61 6.00 1.18
CA CYS A 210 8.54 5.28 2.45
C CYS A 210 9.62 4.21 2.61
N SER A 211 10.64 4.18 1.74
CA SER A 211 11.85 3.38 1.99
C SER A 211 12.87 4.16 2.83
N CYS A 212 14.04 3.55 3.05
CA CYS A 212 15.21 4.20 3.62
C CYS A 212 16.48 3.47 3.16
N PRO A 213 17.68 4.07 3.31
CA PRO A 213 18.94 3.44 2.86
C PRO A 213 19.17 2.03 3.41
N GLU A 214 18.76 1.78 4.65
CA GLU A 214 18.89 0.47 5.31
C GLU A 214 17.95 -0.58 4.68
N LEU A 215 16.73 -0.20 4.32
CA LEU A 215 15.79 -1.06 3.59
C LEU A 215 16.30 -1.34 2.17
N ASP A 216 16.72 -0.31 1.44
CA ASP A 216 17.21 -0.44 0.06
C ASP A 216 18.45 -1.34 0.00
N ALA A 217 19.41 -1.14 0.93
CA ALA A 217 20.58 -2.00 1.05
C ALA A 217 20.20 -3.45 1.41
N THR A 218 19.18 -3.64 2.25
CA THR A 218 18.70 -4.97 2.63
C THR A 218 18.02 -5.68 1.45
N VAL A 219 17.21 -4.96 0.67
CA VAL A 219 16.62 -5.48 -0.58
C VAL A 219 17.72 -5.91 -1.54
N GLN A 220 18.73 -5.06 -1.77
CA GLN A 220 19.83 -5.41 -2.67
C GLN A 220 20.62 -6.65 -2.18
N LYS A 221 20.85 -6.78 -0.87
CA LYS A 221 21.48 -7.97 -0.28
C LYS A 221 20.66 -9.24 -0.51
N CYS A 222 19.33 -9.16 -0.41
CA CYS A 222 18.44 -10.29 -0.69
C CYS A 222 18.59 -10.74 -2.15
N LEU A 223 18.55 -9.81 -3.09
CA LEU A 223 18.71 -10.10 -4.52
C LEU A 223 20.08 -10.72 -4.83
N ASN A 224 21.16 -10.13 -4.29
CA ASN A 224 22.52 -10.65 -4.46
C ASN A 224 22.72 -12.03 -3.82
N SER A 225 21.86 -12.42 -2.88
CA SER A 225 21.88 -13.72 -2.20
C SER A 225 21.08 -14.81 -2.92
N GLY A 226 20.49 -14.51 -4.08
CA GLY A 226 19.69 -15.46 -4.86
C GLY A 226 18.19 -15.45 -4.57
N CYS A 227 17.67 -14.42 -3.87
CA CYS A 227 16.24 -14.18 -3.83
C CYS A 227 15.77 -13.64 -5.19
N LEU A 228 14.59 -14.07 -5.65
CA LEU A 228 14.01 -13.65 -6.92
C LEU A 228 13.50 -12.20 -6.85
N ALA A 229 12.95 -11.83 -5.70
CA ALA A 229 12.51 -10.47 -5.42
C ALA A 229 12.63 -10.14 -3.94
N ALA A 230 12.66 -8.85 -3.64
CA ALA A 230 12.59 -8.36 -2.27
C ALA A 230 11.92 -6.98 -2.23
N ARG A 231 11.14 -6.73 -1.18
CA ARG A 231 10.51 -5.45 -0.92
C ARG A 231 10.40 -5.18 0.57
N LEU A 232 10.35 -3.91 0.95
CA LEU A 232 9.94 -3.52 2.30
C LEU A 232 8.53 -4.07 2.61
N THR A 233 8.25 -4.35 3.89
CA THR A 233 6.92 -4.74 4.35
C THR A 233 6.51 -3.92 5.58
N GLY A 234 5.20 -3.74 5.76
CA GLY A 234 4.66 -2.79 6.72
C GLY A 234 4.74 -1.34 6.24
N ALA A 235 4.91 -0.40 7.17
CA ALA A 235 4.82 1.03 6.86
C ALA A 235 6.04 1.58 6.09
N GLY A 236 7.22 1.00 6.29
CA GLY A 236 8.47 1.52 5.77
C GLY A 236 9.23 2.42 6.76
N TRP A 237 10.17 3.22 6.25
CA TRP A 237 11.15 4.05 7.00
C TRP A 237 12.04 3.27 7.98
N GLY A 238 12.04 1.95 7.88
CA GLY A 238 12.69 0.99 8.77
C GLY A 238 11.91 -0.33 8.75
N GLY A 239 12.25 -1.23 9.67
CA GLY A 239 11.58 -2.52 9.84
C GLY A 239 12.10 -3.58 8.86
N CYS A 240 11.18 -4.38 8.33
CA CYS A 240 11.49 -5.62 7.62
C CYS A 240 11.41 -5.51 6.10
N VAL A 241 12.16 -6.40 5.46
CA VAL A 241 12.05 -6.78 4.06
C VAL A 241 11.45 -8.19 3.98
N VAL A 242 10.53 -8.39 3.05
CA VAL A 242 10.04 -9.71 2.65
C VAL A 242 10.63 -10.04 1.27
N ALA A 243 11.28 -11.20 1.17
CA ALA A 243 11.96 -11.66 -0.03
C ALA A 243 11.34 -12.96 -0.55
N LEU A 244 11.10 -13.03 -1.85
CA LEU A 244 10.60 -14.21 -2.54
C LEU A 244 11.78 -15.10 -2.96
N VAL A 245 11.71 -16.36 -2.59
CA VAL A 245 12.74 -17.36 -2.81
C VAL A 245 12.08 -18.59 -3.43
N ASP A 246 12.68 -19.14 -4.49
CA ASP A 246 12.32 -20.49 -4.92
C ASP A 246 12.79 -21.49 -3.85
N LYS A 247 11.90 -22.37 -3.39
CA LYS A 247 12.23 -23.44 -2.42
C LYS A 247 13.49 -24.22 -2.81
N ALA A 248 13.74 -24.44 -4.10
CA ALA A 248 14.95 -25.09 -4.59
C ALA A 248 16.24 -24.30 -4.26
N ASN A 249 16.16 -22.97 -4.20
CA ASN A 249 17.28 -22.07 -3.92
C ASN A 249 17.46 -21.76 -2.43
N LYS A 250 16.58 -22.26 -1.55
CA LYS A 250 16.64 -21.99 -0.10
C LYS A 250 18.02 -22.28 0.50
N LYS A 251 18.68 -23.36 0.10
CA LYS A 251 20.00 -23.74 0.61
C LYS A 251 21.06 -22.69 0.24
N ALA A 252 21.09 -22.27 -1.02
CA ALA A 252 22.02 -21.24 -1.50
C ALA A 252 21.82 -19.90 -0.77
N VAL A 253 20.57 -19.49 -0.55
CA VAL A 253 20.25 -18.25 0.19
C VAL A 253 20.71 -18.34 1.65
N LYS A 254 20.62 -19.52 2.29
CA LYS A 254 21.16 -19.70 3.65
C LYS A 254 22.69 -19.63 3.69
N GLU A 255 23.35 -20.16 2.67
CA GLU A 255 24.81 -20.20 2.59
C GLU A 255 25.43 -18.85 2.17
N SER A 256 24.64 -17.90 1.66
CA SER A 256 25.11 -16.57 1.25
C SER A 256 25.50 -15.63 2.40
N GLY A 257 25.16 -15.99 3.65
CA GLY A 257 25.32 -15.13 4.82
C GLY A 257 24.19 -14.10 5.03
N LEU A 258 23.08 -14.22 4.30
CA LEU A 258 21.89 -13.40 4.53
C LEU A 258 21.27 -13.71 5.91
N ASN A 259 21.13 -12.69 6.76
CA ASN A 259 20.54 -12.83 8.09
C ASN A 259 19.00 -12.92 8.02
N VAL A 260 18.50 -14.09 7.60
CA VAL A 260 17.07 -14.38 7.57
C VAL A 260 16.57 -14.59 9.00
N ILE A 261 15.71 -13.71 9.49
CA ILE A 261 15.14 -13.81 10.85
C ILE A 261 14.19 -15.01 10.96
N PHE A 262 13.39 -15.25 9.93
CA PHE A 262 12.57 -16.46 9.79
C PHE A 262 12.15 -16.68 8.34
N TRP A 263 11.82 -17.93 8.04
CA TRP A 263 11.18 -18.35 6.80
C TRP A 263 9.68 -18.45 7.05
N SER A 264 8.87 -17.87 6.17
CA SER A 264 7.42 -17.76 6.35
C SER A 264 6.68 -18.53 5.28
N GLU A 265 5.64 -19.23 5.72
CA GLU A 265 4.55 -19.78 4.93
C GLU A 265 3.23 -19.29 5.55
N PRO A 266 2.12 -19.21 4.79
CA PRO A 266 0.87 -18.70 5.34
C PRO A 266 0.35 -19.54 6.51
N CYS A 267 0.09 -18.89 7.65
CA CYS A 267 -0.35 -19.51 8.89
C CYS A 267 -1.83 -19.23 9.20
N GLU A 268 -2.33 -19.82 10.28
CA GLU A 268 -3.66 -19.53 10.81
C GLU A 268 -3.69 -18.18 11.55
N GLY A 269 -4.88 -17.59 11.64
CA GLY A 269 -5.17 -16.41 12.43
C GLY A 269 -5.29 -16.69 13.93
N ILE A 270 -5.85 -15.74 14.65
CA ILE A 270 -6.06 -15.81 16.10
C ILE A 270 -7.05 -16.95 16.43
N GLU A 271 -6.62 -17.84 17.32
CA GLU A 271 -7.46 -18.89 17.90
C GLU A 271 -7.67 -18.64 19.40
N ALA A 272 -8.88 -18.94 19.88
CA ALA A 272 -9.20 -18.95 21.30
C ALA A 272 -9.25 -20.39 21.81
N PHE A 273 -8.59 -20.63 22.94
CA PHE A 273 -8.63 -21.92 23.63
C PHE A 273 -9.27 -21.75 25.00
N SER A 274 -10.04 -22.75 25.43
CA SER A 274 -10.30 -22.90 26.86
C SER A 274 -8.98 -23.17 27.60
N PHE A 275 -8.95 -22.81 28.88
CA PHE A 275 -7.79 -23.06 29.74
C PHE A 275 -7.43 -24.56 29.81
N GLU A 276 -8.41 -25.45 29.71
CA GLU A 276 -8.20 -26.90 29.70
C GLU A 276 -7.60 -27.41 28.39
N GLU A 277 -8.00 -26.84 27.25
CA GLU A 277 -7.42 -27.14 25.93
C GLU A 277 -5.98 -26.64 25.83
N PHE A 278 -5.70 -25.45 26.37
CA PHE A 278 -4.35 -24.89 26.39
C PHE A 278 -3.35 -25.78 27.12
N LYS A 279 -3.74 -26.37 28.27
CA LYS A 279 -2.87 -27.27 29.05
C LYS A 279 -2.46 -28.56 28.32
N LYS A 280 -3.15 -28.91 27.23
CA LYS A 280 -2.93 -30.15 26.47
C LYS A 280 -2.08 -29.95 25.21
N LYS A 281 -1.84 -28.70 24.79
CA LYS A 281 -0.94 -28.34 23.70
C LYS A 281 0.49 -28.18 24.23
#